data_AF-K7RFD8-F1
#
_entry.id   AF-K7RFD8-F1
#
_cell.length_a   1.000
_cell.length_b   1.000
_cell.length_c   1.000
_cell.angle_alpha   90.00
_cell.angle_beta   90.00
_cell.angle_gamma   90.00
#
_symmetry.space_group_name_H-M   'P 1'
#
loop_
_entity.id
_entity.type
_entity.pdbx_description
1 polymer ?
#
loop_
_entity_poly.entity_id
_entity_poly.type
_entity_poly.pdbx_seq_one_letter_code
_entity_poly.pdbx_strand_id
1 'polypeptide(L)'
;MEVEIRRRRHARYLRLAAAHAGPLGLALLGHPELAPRYLEAYGSCPGAEGLPCAGVGGEPGVCLVRRLEHLGRSALRGGQKRRAQEKAMVEGLLLCMGQLKKSFPPEFLPVLSATEAELRADLAYLEETLASQEKG
;
A
#
# COMPACT_ATOMS: atom_id res chain seq x y z
N MET A 1 -1.19 16.02 18.85
CA MET A 1 -0.81 14.59 18.78
C MET A 1 -1.60 13.84 17.70
N GLU A 2 -2.94 13.75 17.79
CA GLU A 2 -3.77 13.05 16.77
C GLU A 2 -3.66 13.64 15.35
N VAL A 3 -3.69 14.96 15.20
CA VAL A 3 -3.55 15.63 13.88
C VAL A 3 -2.21 15.30 13.22
N GLU A 4 -1.15 15.21 14.02
CA GLU A 4 0.19 14.90 13.51
C GLU A 4 0.27 13.44 13.03
N ILE A 5 -0.30 12.50 13.78
CA ILE A 5 -0.41 11.09 13.37
C ILE A 5 -1.15 10.99 12.03
N ARG A 6 -2.29 11.68 11.88
CA ARG A 6 -3.06 11.70 10.62
C ARG A 6 -2.24 12.23 9.45
N ARG A 7 -1.49 13.32 9.65
CA ARG A 7 -0.62 13.90 8.61
C ARG A 7 0.54 12.97 8.26
N ARG A 8 1.16 12.32 9.24
CA ARG A 8 2.24 11.32 9.01
C ARG A 8 1.73 10.14 8.20
N ARG A 9 0.56 9.58 8.58
CA ARG A 9 -0.08 8.49 7.82
C ARG A 9 -0.43 8.90 6.39
N HIS A 10 -1.02 10.09 6.22
CA HIS A 10 -1.29 10.66 4.90
C HIS A 10 -0.03 10.74 4.02
N ALA A 11 1.04 11.32 4.55
CA ALA A 11 2.30 11.47 3.83
C ALA A 11 2.95 10.12 3.49
N ARG A 12 2.92 9.15 4.42
CA ARG A 12 3.38 7.77 4.17
C ARG A 12 2.66 7.17 2.97
N TYR A 13 1.33 7.21 2.95
CA TYR A 13 0.55 6.62 1.86
C TYR A 13 0.80 7.29 0.51
N LEU A 14 0.93 8.62 0.47
CA LEU A 14 1.29 9.32 -0.77
C LEU A 14 2.70 8.98 -1.24
N ARG A 15 3.67 8.83 -0.32
CA ARG A 15 5.03 8.40 -0.68
C ARG A 15 5.03 6.99 -1.28
N LEU A 16 4.29 6.06 -0.69
CA LEU A 16 4.13 4.71 -1.25
C LEU A 16 3.43 4.76 -2.60
N ALA A 17 2.36 5.54 -2.76
CA ALA A 17 1.69 5.71 -4.03
C ALA A 17 2.65 6.22 -5.12
N ALA A 18 3.41 7.27 -4.80
CA ALA A 18 4.41 7.84 -5.70
C ALA A 18 5.52 6.82 -6.07
N ALA A 19 5.94 5.98 -5.12
CA ALA A 19 6.93 4.95 -5.37
C ALA A 19 6.48 3.92 -6.42
N HIS A 20 5.17 3.70 -6.53
CA HIS A 20 4.55 2.74 -7.45
C HIS A 20 3.88 3.39 -8.67
N ALA A 21 3.96 4.72 -8.84
CA ALA A 21 3.24 5.45 -9.88
C ALA A 21 3.96 5.54 -11.23
N GLY A 22 5.21 5.05 -11.30
CA GLY A 22 5.99 5.10 -12.52
C GLY A 22 7.46 4.73 -12.29
N PRO A 23 8.26 4.70 -13.37
CA PRO A 23 9.67 4.29 -13.32
C PRO A 23 10.52 5.16 -12.37
N LEU A 24 10.26 6.47 -12.34
CA LEU A 24 10.94 7.40 -11.43
C LEU A 24 10.54 7.22 -9.96
N GLY A 25 9.37 6.61 -9.69
CA GLY A 25 8.90 6.34 -8.34
C GLY A 25 9.83 5.41 -7.57
N LEU A 26 10.43 4.43 -8.25
CA LEU A 26 11.33 3.45 -7.63
C LEU A 26 12.57 4.09 -6.99
N ALA A 27 13.03 5.22 -7.54
CA ALA A 27 14.13 5.99 -6.98
C ALA A 27 13.81 6.58 -5.59
N LEU A 28 12.53 6.84 -5.28
CA LEU A 28 12.10 7.33 -3.95
C LEU A 28 12.31 6.29 -2.84
N LEU A 29 12.46 5.03 -3.22
CA LEU A 29 12.79 3.91 -2.35
C LEU A 29 14.25 3.45 -2.53
N GLY A 30 15.09 4.24 -3.20
CA GLY A 30 16.52 3.96 -3.36
C GLY A 30 16.86 2.97 -4.48
N HIS A 31 15.92 2.73 -5.40
CA HIS A 31 16.08 1.75 -6.49
C HIS A 31 15.93 2.36 -7.89
N PRO A 32 16.72 3.41 -8.26
CA PRO A 32 16.65 4.02 -9.58
C PRO A 32 17.01 3.04 -10.72
N GLU A 33 17.86 2.04 -10.44
CA GLU A 33 18.28 0.99 -11.37
C GLU A 33 17.12 0.15 -11.93
N LEU A 34 15.99 0.12 -11.21
CA LEU A 34 14.80 -0.64 -11.62
C LEU A 34 13.90 0.14 -12.59
N ALA A 35 14.11 1.43 -12.79
CA ALA A 35 13.29 2.28 -13.65
C ALA A 35 13.10 1.72 -15.08
N PRO A 36 14.14 1.22 -15.79
CA PRO A 36 13.97 0.64 -17.13
C PRO A 36 13.10 -0.62 -17.16
N ARG A 37 13.01 -1.34 -16.04
CA ARG A 37 12.24 -2.59 -15.90
C ARG A 37 10.84 -2.36 -15.33
N TYR A 38 10.44 -1.11 -15.11
CA TYR A 38 9.15 -0.79 -14.50
C TYR A 38 7.98 -1.42 -15.27
N LEU A 39 7.96 -1.32 -16.60
CA LEU A 39 6.87 -1.89 -17.41
C LEU A 39 6.85 -3.42 -17.40
N GLU A 40 8.01 -4.07 -17.24
CA GLU A 40 8.09 -5.53 -17.12
C GLU A 40 7.35 -6.00 -15.86
N ALA A 41 7.58 -5.32 -14.73
CA ALA A 41 6.95 -5.66 -13.46
C ALA A 41 5.49 -5.15 -13.37
N TYR A 42 5.25 -3.88 -13.71
CA TYR A 42 3.97 -3.22 -13.49
C TYR A 42 3.02 -3.28 -14.70
N GLY A 43 3.44 -3.90 -15.81
CA GLY A 43 2.65 -3.97 -17.05
C GLY A 43 1.47 -4.95 -16.99
N SER A 44 1.47 -5.89 -16.04
CA SER A 44 0.34 -6.77 -15.79
C SER A 44 0.33 -7.26 -14.34
N CYS A 45 -0.85 -7.60 -13.81
CA CYS A 45 -0.93 -8.38 -12.58
C CYS A 45 -2.02 -9.43 -12.62
N PRO A 46 -1.74 -10.62 -12.06
CA PRO A 46 -2.65 -11.76 -12.08
C PRO A 46 -3.89 -11.58 -11.20
N GLY A 47 -3.96 -10.50 -10.41
CA GLY A 47 -4.93 -10.35 -9.34
C GLY A 47 -4.53 -11.15 -8.10
N ALA A 48 -5.00 -10.71 -6.93
CA ALA A 48 -4.75 -11.41 -5.67
C ALA A 48 -6.04 -12.04 -5.17
N GLU A 49 -5.95 -13.28 -4.69
CA GLU A 49 -7.06 -14.02 -4.10
C GLU A 49 -7.70 -13.23 -2.95
N GLY A 50 -9.03 -13.27 -2.86
CA GLY A 50 -9.80 -12.52 -1.86
C GLY A 50 -9.94 -11.01 -2.13
N LEU A 51 -9.33 -10.47 -3.19
CA LEU A 51 -9.53 -9.08 -3.61
C LEU A 51 -10.48 -8.97 -4.79
N PRO A 52 -11.12 -7.79 -5.01
CA PRO A 52 -11.97 -7.55 -6.17
C PRO A 52 -11.30 -7.73 -7.54
N CYS A 53 -9.96 -7.71 -7.59
CA CYS A 53 -9.20 -7.96 -8.82
C CYS A 53 -8.92 -9.46 -9.08
N ALA A 54 -9.38 -10.36 -8.22
CA ALA A 54 -9.25 -11.80 -8.43
C ALA A 54 -9.97 -12.21 -9.73
N GLY A 55 -9.32 -13.03 -10.55
CA GLY A 55 -9.88 -13.59 -11.80
C GLY A 55 -9.90 -12.65 -13.00
N VAL A 56 -10.00 -11.33 -12.80
CA VAL A 56 -9.91 -10.33 -13.88
C VAL A 56 -8.53 -9.69 -14.00
N GLY A 57 -7.68 -9.89 -12.99
CA GLY A 57 -6.41 -9.19 -12.88
C GLY A 57 -6.60 -7.70 -12.55
N GLY A 58 -5.50 -7.00 -12.41
CA GLY A 58 -5.50 -5.55 -12.28
C GLY A 58 -4.16 -5.01 -12.71
N GLU A 59 -4.09 -3.74 -13.07
CA GLU A 59 -2.80 -3.11 -13.37
C GLU A 59 -2.18 -2.62 -12.07
N PRO A 60 -1.03 -3.15 -11.62
CA PRO A 60 -0.40 -2.73 -10.36
C PRO A 60 -0.18 -1.22 -10.35
N GLY A 61 0.35 -0.66 -11.44
CA GLY A 61 0.63 0.78 -11.56
C GLY A 61 -0.62 1.67 -11.46
N VAL A 62 -1.82 1.13 -11.62
CA VAL A 62 -3.08 1.88 -11.51
C VAL A 62 -3.83 1.52 -10.23
N CYS A 63 -4.09 0.24 -10.00
CA CYS A 63 -4.89 -0.25 -8.88
C CYS A 63 -4.21 -0.03 -7.53
N LEU A 64 -2.92 -0.39 -7.39
CA LEU A 64 -2.16 -0.23 -6.15
C LEU A 64 -2.06 1.26 -5.79
N VAL A 65 -1.66 2.08 -6.76
CA VAL A 65 -1.47 3.52 -6.61
C VAL A 65 -2.77 4.18 -6.15
N ARG A 66 -3.90 3.92 -6.84
CA ARG A 66 -5.21 4.49 -6.47
C ARG A 66 -5.65 4.10 -5.06
N ARG A 67 -5.40 2.86 -4.63
CA ARG A 67 -5.73 2.40 -3.27
C ARG A 67 -4.88 3.09 -2.22
N LEU A 68 -3.58 3.24 -2.45
CA LEU A 68 -2.67 3.97 -1.56
C LEU A 68 -3.06 5.45 -1.46
N GLU A 69 -3.37 6.11 -2.57
CA GLU A 69 -3.89 7.49 -2.57
C GLU A 69 -5.22 7.64 -1.83
N HIS A 70 -6.09 6.64 -1.94
CA HIS A 70 -7.35 6.60 -1.20
C HIS A 70 -7.09 6.51 0.31
N LEU A 71 -6.20 5.63 0.76
CA LEU A 71 -5.79 5.53 2.16
C LEU A 71 -5.19 6.83 2.67
N GLY A 72 -4.32 7.47 1.87
CA GLY A 72 -3.77 8.78 2.20
C GLY A 72 -4.86 9.82 2.47
N ARG A 73 -5.86 9.91 1.58
CA ARG A 73 -6.99 10.84 1.75
C ARG A 73 -7.88 10.48 2.94
N SER A 74 -8.10 9.19 3.20
CA SER A 74 -8.90 8.73 4.33
C SER A 74 -8.23 9.06 5.67
N ALA A 75 -6.91 8.84 5.77
CA ALA A 75 -6.13 9.00 7.00
C ALA A 75 -6.23 10.42 7.58
N LEU A 76 -6.38 11.45 6.74
CA LEU A 76 -6.56 12.84 7.19
C LEU A 76 -7.84 13.06 7.98
N ARG A 77 -8.89 12.29 7.70
CA ARG A 77 -10.22 12.51 8.28
C ARG A 77 -10.41 11.84 9.63
N GLY A 78 -9.74 10.70 9.86
CA GLY A 78 -9.84 9.91 11.09
C GLY A 78 -11.27 9.42 11.42
N GLY A 79 -11.44 8.93 12.64
CA GLY A 79 -12.69 8.38 13.18
C GLY A 79 -12.74 6.84 13.14
N GLN A 80 -13.41 6.24 14.12
CA GLN A 80 -13.43 4.79 14.35
C GLN A 80 -13.88 3.99 13.11
N LYS A 81 -15.06 4.32 12.56
CA LYS A 81 -15.58 3.63 11.37
C LYS A 81 -14.64 3.71 10.17
N ARG A 82 -13.95 4.84 9.99
CA ARG A 82 -12.96 5.00 8.91
C ARG A 82 -11.70 4.19 9.19
N ARG A 83 -11.20 4.18 10.43
CA ARG A 83 -10.05 3.36 10.81
C ARG A 83 -10.31 1.87 10.59
N ALA A 84 -11.53 1.38 10.84
CA ALA A 84 -11.91 0.01 10.52
C ALA A 84 -11.92 -0.27 9.00
N GLN A 85 -12.40 0.68 8.19
CA GLN A 85 -12.34 0.58 6.71
C GLN A 85 -10.90 0.65 6.19
N GLU A 86 -10.08 1.53 6.74
CA GLU A 86 -8.64 1.63 6.44
C GLU A 86 -7.95 0.32 6.79
N LYS A 87 -8.23 -0.26 7.95
CA LYS A 87 -7.69 -1.56 8.38
C LYS A 87 -7.97 -2.63 7.31
N ALA A 88 -9.24 -2.82 6.93
CA ALA A 88 -9.62 -3.80 5.93
C ALA A 88 -8.92 -3.56 4.57
N MET A 89 -8.75 -2.29 4.19
CA MET A 89 -8.03 -1.96 2.95
C MET A 89 -6.53 -2.23 3.04
N VAL A 90 -5.89 -1.98 4.18
CA VAL A 90 -4.49 -2.30 4.44
C VAL A 90 -4.27 -3.81 4.42
N GLU A 91 -5.14 -4.59 5.07
CA GLU A 91 -5.11 -6.06 5.02
C GLU A 91 -5.20 -6.56 3.57
N GLY A 92 -6.11 -5.99 2.78
CA GLY A 92 -6.21 -6.30 1.35
C GLY A 92 -4.96 -5.92 0.54
N LEU A 93 -4.30 -4.80 0.88
CA LEU A 93 -3.03 -4.42 0.26
C LEU A 93 -1.89 -5.36 0.66
N LEU A 94 -1.88 -5.92 1.87
CA LEU A 94 -0.90 -6.92 2.28
C LEU A 94 -1.05 -8.23 1.49
N LEU A 95 -2.29 -8.66 1.21
CA LEU A 95 -2.54 -9.77 0.28
C LEU A 95 -2.01 -9.45 -1.13
N CYS A 96 -2.25 -8.22 -1.60
CA CYS A 96 -1.71 -7.74 -2.86
C CYS A 96 -0.18 -7.80 -2.88
N MET A 97 0.51 -7.30 -1.84
CA MET A 97 1.97 -7.36 -1.76
C MET A 97 2.49 -8.79 -1.82
N GLY A 98 1.85 -9.73 -1.10
CA GLY A 98 2.20 -11.15 -1.16
C GLY A 98 2.09 -11.72 -2.57
N GLN A 99 1.05 -11.35 -3.32
CA GLN A 99 0.89 -11.78 -4.71
C GLN A 99 1.94 -11.14 -5.64
N LEU A 100 2.19 -9.83 -5.51
CA LEU A 100 3.16 -9.13 -6.35
C LEU A 100 4.57 -9.67 -6.12
N LYS A 101 4.95 -9.98 -4.88
CA LYS A 101 6.26 -10.59 -4.56
C LYS A 101 6.49 -11.95 -5.21
N LYS A 102 5.42 -12.71 -5.46
CA LYS A 102 5.49 -14.00 -6.18
C LYS A 102 5.53 -13.83 -7.70
N SER A 103 4.98 -12.72 -8.20
CA SER A 103 4.70 -12.54 -9.64
C SER A 103 5.71 -11.62 -10.32
N PHE A 104 6.26 -10.64 -9.59
CA PHE A 104 7.21 -9.67 -10.13
C PHE A 104 8.62 -10.28 -10.23
N PRO A 105 9.48 -9.72 -11.10
CA PRO A 105 10.90 -10.08 -11.12
C PRO A 105 11.53 -9.91 -9.73
N PRO A 106 12.42 -10.83 -9.29
CA PRO A 106 13.02 -10.82 -7.94
C PRO A 106 13.71 -9.50 -7.56
N GLU A 107 14.20 -8.75 -8.56
CA GLU A 107 14.86 -7.47 -8.37
C GLU A 107 13.93 -6.40 -7.78
N PHE A 108 12.61 -6.56 -7.90
CA PHE A 108 11.61 -5.68 -7.28
C PHE A 108 11.28 -6.07 -5.82
N LEU A 109 11.79 -7.18 -5.30
CA LEU A 109 11.52 -7.62 -3.93
C LEU A 109 11.88 -6.58 -2.86
N PRO A 110 13.00 -5.81 -2.95
CA PRO A 110 13.30 -4.76 -1.97
C PRO A 110 12.21 -3.68 -1.92
N VAL A 111 11.75 -3.21 -3.09
CA VAL A 111 10.68 -2.22 -3.22
C VAL A 111 9.38 -2.74 -2.60
N LEU A 112 8.97 -3.95 -2.98
CA LEU A 112 7.74 -4.57 -2.47
C LEU A 112 7.81 -4.86 -0.97
N SER A 113 9.00 -5.20 -0.45
CA SER A 113 9.20 -5.48 0.97
C SER A 113 9.21 -4.21 1.81
N ALA A 114 9.79 -3.13 1.31
CA ALA A 114 9.70 -1.82 1.96
C ALA A 114 8.25 -1.35 2.07
N THR A 115 7.47 -1.47 0.99
CA THR A 115 6.04 -1.14 1.00
C THR A 115 5.25 -2.03 1.97
N GLU A 116 5.49 -3.35 1.96
CA GLU A 116 4.84 -4.26 2.89
C GLU A 116 5.15 -3.91 4.35
N ALA A 117 6.40 -3.57 4.68
CA ALA A 117 6.79 -3.20 6.03
C ALA A 117 6.05 -1.95 6.53
N GLU A 118 5.92 -0.92 5.69
CA GLU A 118 5.17 0.30 6.02
C GLU A 118 3.67 0.03 6.21
N LEU A 119 3.09 -0.86 5.40
CA LEU A 119 1.70 -1.31 5.55
C LEU A 119 1.48 -2.10 6.84
N ARG A 120 2.39 -3.02 7.19
CA ARG A 120 2.33 -3.78 8.45
C ARG A 120 2.45 -2.88 9.67
N ALA A 121 3.33 -1.89 9.62
CA ALA A 121 3.46 -0.90 10.68
C ALA A 121 2.18 -0.07 10.86
N ASP A 122 1.51 0.32 9.77
CA ASP A 122 0.22 1.04 9.88
C ASP A 122 -0.93 0.12 10.36
N LEU A 123 -0.93 -1.15 9.95
CA LEU A 123 -1.90 -2.13 10.41
C LEU A 123 -1.83 -2.29 11.94
N ALA A 124 -0.62 -2.48 12.49
CA ALA A 124 -0.43 -2.59 13.94
C ALA A 124 -0.97 -1.36 14.70
N TYR A 125 -0.69 -0.16 14.18
CA TYR A 125 -1.26 1.08 14.71
C TYR A 125 -2.80 1.09 14.68
N LEU A 126 -3.40 0.67 13.56
CA LEU A 126 -4.85 0.64 13.42
C LEU A 126 -5.51 -0.36 14.38
N GLU A 127 -4.89 -1.52 14.56
CA GLU A 127 -5.36 -2.56 15.48
C GLU A 127 -5.32 -2.11 16.94
N GLU A 128 -4.18 -1.56 17.39
CA GLU A 128 -4.03 -1.01 18.74
C GLU A 128 -5.05 0.11 18.99
N THR A 129 -5.22 0.99 18.00
CA THR A 129 -6.15 2.11 18.08
C THR A 129 -7.60 1.64 18.18
N LEU A 130 -8.00 0.63 17.41
CA LEU A 130 -9.37 0.09 17.45
C LEU A 130 -9.62 -0.66 18.77
N ALA A 131 -8.67 -1.49 19.22
CA ALA A 131 -8.78 -2.23 20.47
C ALA A 131 -8.86 -1.32 21.70
N SER A 132 -8.12 -0.20 21.70
CA SER A 132 -8.17 0.79 22.79
C SER A 132 -9.51 1.53 22.87
N GLN A 133 -10.25 1.60 21.77
CA GLN A 133 -11.55 2.27 21.69
C GLN A 133 -12.73 1.33 21.97
N GLU A 134 -12.52 0.01 21.96
CA GLU A 134 -13.51 -0.99 22.37
C GLU A 134 -13.53 -1.20 23.90
N LYS A 135 -12.47 -0.78 24.59
CA LYS A 135 -12.30 -0.91 26.05
C LYS A 135 -12.72 0.31 26.86
N GLY A 136 -13.01 1.44 26.20
CA GLY A 136 -13.40 2.71 26.83
C GLY A 136 -14.83 3.08 26.46
#